data_AF-A0A962FML2-F1
#
_entry.id   AF-A0A962FML2-F1
#
_cell.length_a   1.000
_cell.length_b   1.000
_cell.length_c   1.000
_cell.angle_alpha   90.00
_cell.angle_beta   90.00
_cell.angle_gamma   90.00
#
_symmetry.space_group_name_H-M   'P 1'
#
loop_
_entity.id
_entity.type
_entity.pdbx_description
1 polymer ?
#
loop_
_entity_poly.entity_id
_entity_poly.type
_entity_poly.pdbx_seq_one_letter_code
_entity_poly.pdbx_strand_id
1 'polypeptide(L)'
;GDPFTEKLLIEACLELMASDAIIAIQDMGAAGLTSSTAEMADKGGVGIDLDLDHVPQREPAMTAYEMMLSESQERMLMILRPGAEAAAEAVFRKWGLDFAVIGRTADHGRLVVRHKGKVEADIPVPTLANSAPVYERPWVRTEVAKPVLAEWVPAPNGILTALQAMLGGPHLCSRRWVWEQYDHMVMGDTVQRPGGDAAVVRVHGTCKGVAVACDVTPRYCAADPVMGAKQAVTEVWRNLTAVGADPIAITDNMNFGNPERPEIMGQFVGAVEGMGVACRALDFPVVSGNVSLYNETNGVAIPPTPAIGGVGLVPDVGRVASLALARTGDLLLVIGREQGWLGQSLYQQHATGKLEGAPPPVDLAEELKAGTLVRALIREGTVAAVHDVSDGGLLVAIAEMALAGGRGVVLHPYEGRLPAHAIWFGEDQGRYVLEVAPDMADQVLERARQLALPARIVGRIEGEALELKGEAPLPLATLAAAHEAWLPGYMGATGAV
;
A
#
# COMPACT_ATOMS: atom_id res chain seq x y z
N GLY A 1 5.57 -4.54 -22.13
CA GLY A 1 6.79 -5.27 -21.77
C GLY A 1 6.68 -6.71 -22.21
N ASP A 2 7.82 -7.37 -22.28
CA ASP A 2 7.97 -8.81 -22.47
C ASP A 2 8.45 -9.45 -21.15
N PRO A 3 7.54 -10.04 -20.34
CA PRO A 3 7.87 -10.56 -19.02
C PRO A 3 8.83 -11.76 -19.07
N PHE A 4 8.93 -12.45 -20.21
CA PHE A 4 9.88 -13.56 -20.36
C PHE A 4 11.30 -13.03 -20.47
N THR A 5 11.51 -12.01 -21.32
CA THR A 5 12.80 -11.32 -21.43
C THR A 5 13.16 -10.63 -20.12
N GLU A 6 12.21 -10.00 -19.45
CA GLU A 6 12.41 -9.40 -18.12
C GLU A 6 12.91 -10.42 -17.09
N LYS A 7 12.33 -11.63 -17.04
CA LYS A 7 12.80 -12.69 -16.13
C LYS A 7 14.24 -13.10 -16.42
N LEU A 8 14.60 -13.29 -17.70
CA LEU A 8 15.98 -13.60 -18.07
C LEU A 8 16.92 -12.47 -17.68
N LEU A 9 16.49 -11.22 -17.85
CA LEU A 9 17.25 -10.01 -17.50
C LEU A 9 17.50 -9.92 -16.00
N ILE A 10 16.49 -10.22 -15.17
CA ILE A 10 16.63 -10.28 -13.71
C ILE A 10 17.69 -11.31 -13.31
N GLU A 11 17.60 -12.54 -13.84
CA GLU A 11 18.55 -13.61 -13.50
C GLU A 11 19.98 -13.27 -13.95
N ALA A 12 20.15 -12.71 -15.15
CA ALA A 12 21.45 -12.27 -15.64
C ALA A 12 22.04 -11.14 -14.78
N CYS A 13 21.23 -10.17 -14.36
CA CYS A 13 21.67 -9.09 -13.48
C CYS A 13 22.04 -9.62 -12.09
N LEU A 14 21.26 -10.52 -11.50
CA LEU A 14 21.56 -11.14 -10.20
C LEU A 14 22.86 -11.96 -10.26
N GLU A 15 23.06 -12.75 -11.32
CA GLU A 15 24.31 -13.49 -11.53
C GLU A 15 25.51 -12.55 -11.69
N LEU A 16 25.37 -11.47 -12.44
CA LEU A 16 26.45 -10.49 -12.60
C LEU A 16 26.75 -9.74 -11.29
N MET A 17 25.73 -9.35 -10.53
CA MET A 17 25.88 -8.67 -9.23
C MET A 17 26.52 -9.57 -8.16
N ALA A 18 26.44 -10.89 -8.30
CA ALA A 18 27.16 -11.82 -7.44
C ALA A 18 28.67 -11.90 -7.75
N SER A 19 29.13 -11.24 -8.82
CA SER A 19 30.52 -11.15 -9.23
C SER A 19 31.12 -9.75 -8.97
N ASP A 20 32.44 -9.63 -9.07
CA ASP A 20 33.13 -8.33 -8.97
C ASP A 20 33.15 -7.53 -10.29
N ALA A 21 32.43 -7.97 -11.33
CA ALA A 21 32.50 -7.37 -12.67
C ALA A 21 31.86 -5.98 -12.80
N ILE A 22 30.87 -5.67 -11.95
CA ILE A 22 30.02 -4.48 -12.09
C ILE A 22 30.40 -3.38 -11.07
N ILE A 23 30.37 -2.13 -11.52
CA ILE A 23 30.56 -0.94 -10.69
C ILE A 23 29.21 -0.29 -10.38
N ALA A 24 28.35 -0.16 -11.39
CA ALA A 24 27.03 0.43 -11.28
C ALA A 24 26.05 -0.20 -12.29
N ILE A 25 24.78 -0.17 -11.94
CA ILE A 25 23.66 -0.64 -12.76
C ILE A 25 22.51 0.36 -12.61
N GLN A 26 21.80 0.66 -13.69
CA GLN A 26 20.64 1.57 -13.69
C GLN A 26 19.63 1.11 -14.73
N ASP A 27 18.36 1.07 -14.33
CA ASP A 27 17.27 0.75 -15.21
C ASP A 27 17.03 1.88 -16.22
N MET A 28 16.39 1.53 -17.33
CA MET A 28 16.11 2.46 -18.41
C MET A 28 14.60 2.67 -18.54
N GLY A 29 14.10 3.62 -17.77
CA GLY A 29 12.70 4.07 -17.77
C GLY A 29 12.48 5.32 -18.61
N ALA A 30 11.85 6.31 -18.00
CA ALA A 30 11.52 7.59 -18.64
C ALA A 30 12.77 8.29 -19.19
N ALA A 31 12.69 8.82 -20.41
CA ALA A 31 13.82 9.41 -21.16
C ALA A 31 14.99 8.46 -21.50
N GLY A 32 14.84 7.15 -21.31
CA GLY A 32 15.70 6.11 -21.87
C GLY A 32 17.19 6.26 -21.56
N LEU A 33 18.05 6.21 -22.60
CA LEU A 33 19.50 6.36 -22.44
C LEU A 33 19.87 7.72 -21.85
N THR A 34 19.08 8.75 -22.11
CA THR A 34 19.40 10.12 -21.68
C THR A 34 19.43 10.24 -20.16
N SER A 35 18.38 9.80 -19.48
CA SER A 35 18.29 9.84 -18.02
C SER A 35 19.29 8.87 -17.38
N SER A 36 19.29 7.60 -17.80
CA SER A 36 20.13 6.57 -17.17
C SER A 36 21.62 6.90 -17.27
N THR A 37 22.07 7.43 -18.42
CA THR A 37 23.49 7.80 -18.59
C THR A 37 23.85 9.06 -17.80
N ALA A 38 22.99 10.09 -17.83
CA ALA A 38 23.23 11.34 -17.10
C ALA A 38 23.25 11.15 -15.58
N GLU A 39 22.28 10.42 -15.04
CA GLU A 39 22.18 10.14 -13.60
C GLU A 39 23.35 9.30 -13.09
N MET A 40 23.73 8.27 -13.85
CA MET A 40 24.86 7.42 -13.49
C MET A 40 26.18 8.19 -13.54
N ALA A 41 26.36 9.05 -14.55
CA ALA A 41 27.53 9.92 -14.68
C ALA A 41 27.63 10.94 -13.54
N ASP A 42 26.50 11.58 -13.16
CA ASP A 42 26.46 12.61 -12.13
C ASP A 42 26.77 12.05 -10.74
N LYS A 43 26.13 10.93 -10.37
CA LYS A 43 26.41 10.23 -9.10
C LYS A 43 27.86 9.73 -9.02
N GLY A 44 28.44 9.34 -10.15
CA GLY A 44 29.83 8.90 -10.25
C GLY A 44 30.86 10.03 -10.35
N GLY A 45 30.43 11.27 -10.60
CA GLY A 45 31.33 12.40 -10.84
C GLY A 45 32.18 12.26 -12.11
N VAL A 46 31.65 11.60 -13.15
CA VAL A 46 32.37 11.30 -14.40
C VAL A 46 31.64 11.86 -15.63
N GLY A 47 32.32 11.89 -16.78
CA GLY A 47 31.70 12.04 -18.09
C GLY A 47 31.42 10.68 -18.74
N ILE A 48 30.67 10.67 -19.84
CA ILE A 48 30.42 9.49 -20.66
C ILE A 48 30.59 9.86 -22.14
N ASP A 49 31.41 9.09 -22.85
CA ASP A 49 31.46 9.03 -24.31
C ASP A 49 30.54 7.89 -24.78
N LEU A 50 29.42 8.20 -25.43
CA LEU A 50 28.51 7.23 -26.04
C LEU A 50 28.68 7.18 -27.56
N ASP A 51 28.69 5.97 -28.11
CA ASP A 51 28.61 5.72 -29.55
C ASP A 51 27.31 4.97 -29.86
N LEU A 52 26.36 5.68 -30.47
CA LEU A 52 25.06 5.13 -30.82
C LEU A 52 25.15 4.09 -31.94
N ASP A 53 26.22 4.06 -32.74
CA ASP A 53 26.40 3.03 -33.76
C ASP A 53 26.52 1.62 -33.14
N HIS A 54 26.84 1.54 -31.83
CA HIS A 54 26.98 0.29 -31.08
C HIS A 54 25.70 -0.11 -30.32
N VAL A 55 24.70 0.79 -30.23
CA VAL A 55 23.47 0.50 -29.50
C VAL A 55 22.60 -0.45 -30.33
N PRO A 56 22.16 -1.60 -29.78
CA PRO A 56 21.25 -2.49 -30.46
C PRO A 56 19.94 -1.79 -30.83
N GLN A 57 19.53 -1.92 -32.09
CA GLN A 57 18.34 -1.27 -32.64
C GLN A 57 17.32 -2.30 -33.09
N ARG A 58 16.07 -2.13 -32.67
CA ARG A 58 14.96 -2.94 -33.18
C ARG A 58 14.46 -2.44 -34.53
N GLU A 59 14.49 -1.13 -34.74
CA GLU A 59 14.00 -0.48 -35.95
C GLU A 59 15.18 0.04 -36.78
N PRO A 60 15.16 -0.11 -38.11
CA PRO A 60 16.23 0.39 -38.95
C PRO A 60 16.21 1.92 -39.01
N ALA A 61 17.40 2.52 -39.13
CA ALA A 61 17.60 3.95 -39.40
C ALA A 61 17.04 4.91 -38.32
N MET A 62 17.01 4.49 -37.06
CA MET A 62 16.69 5.38 -35.95
C MET A 62 17.67 6.57 -35.92
N THR A 63 17.16 7.75 -35.61
CA THR A 63 17.95 8.95 -35.37
C THR A 63 18.57 8.94 -33.98
N ALA A 64 19.61 9.75 -33.76
CA ALA A 64 20.22 9.87 -32.44
C ALA A 64 19.21 10.30 -31.36
N TYR A 65 18.28 11.19 -31.73
CA TYR A 65 17.17 11.63 -30.87
C TYR A 65 16.27 10.47 -30.46
N GLU A 66 15.79 9.67 -31.43
CA GLU A 66 14.92 8.52 -31.15
C GLU A 66 15.64 7.46 -30.31
N MET A 67 16.92 7.19 -30.57
CA MET A 67 17.69 6.22 -29.79
C MET A 67 17.90 6.67 -28.34
N MET A 68 18.20 7.96 -28.13
CA MET A 68 18.49 8.50 -26.81
C MET A 68 17.25 8.63 -25.91
N LEU A 69 16.08 8.95 -26.49
CA LEU A 69 14.83 9.17 -25.76
C LEU A 69 13.84 8.01 -25.85
N SER A 70 14.17 6.95 -26.57
CA SER A 70 13.35 5.74 -26.63
C SER A 70 13.16 5.15 -25.24
N GLU A 71 11.91 4.86 -24.89
CA GLU A 71 11.48 4.19 -23.65
C GLU A 71 11.14 2.72 -23.93
N SER A 72 11.87 2.10 -24.86
CA SER A 72 11.78 0.65 -25.07
C SER A 72 12.03 -0.08 -23.75
N GLN A 73 11.18 -1.07 -23.48
CA GLN A 73 11.17 -1.78 -22.20
C GLN A 73 12.30 -2.82 -22.13
N GLU A 74 12.50 -3.41 -20.94
CA GLU A 74 13.46 -4.50 -20.68
C GLU A 74 14.92 -4.17 -21.06
N ARG A 75 15.40 -2.96 -20.71
CA ARG A 75 16.79 -2.55 -20.94
C ARG A 75 17.48 -2.15 -19.64
N MET A 76 18.76 -2.50 -19.55
CA MET A 76 19.64 -2.14 -18.43
C MET A 76 20.91 -1.47 -18.93
N LEU A 77 21.31 -0.40 -18.24
CA LEU A 77 22.62 0.23 -18.41
C LEU A 77 23.55 -0.19 -17.28
N MET A 78 24.80 -0.51 -17.62
CA MET A 78 25.80 -0.96 -16.65
C MET A 78 27.14 -0.27 -16.88
N ILE A 79 27.83 0.08 -15.80
CA ILE A 79 29.26 0.38 -15.83
C ILE A 79 30.01 -0.84 -15.29
N LEU A 80 30.87 -1.40 -16.13
CA LEU A 80 31.71 -2.55 -15.81
C LEU A 80 33.11 -2.12 -15.39
N ARG A 81 33.81 -2.98 -14.64
CA ARG A 81 35.24 -2.82 -14.44
C ARG A 81 35.99 -3.02 -15.77
N PRO A 82 37.05 -2.26 -16.04
CA PRO A 82 37.88 -2.49 -17.22
C PRO A 82 38.37 -3.94 -17.30
N GLY A 83 38.16 -4.59 -18.44
CA GLY A 83 38.53 -5.99 -18.66
C GLY A 83 37.48 -7.02 -18.25
N ALA A 84 36.37 -6.60 -17.63
CA ALA A 84 35.26 -7.48 -17.25
C ALA A 84 34.20 -7.65 -18.36
N GLU A 85 34.36 -6.99 -19.50
CA GLU A 85 33.35 -6.92 -20.57
C GLU A 85 33.03 -8.30 -21.13
N ALA A 86 34.05 -9.13 -21.39
CA ALA A 86 33.86 -10.48 -21.91
C ALA A 86 33.17 -11.42 -20.90
N ALA A 87 33.46 -11.23 -19.60
CA ALA A 87 32.82 -12.00 -18.54
C ALA A 87 31.34 -11.61 -18.39
N ALA A 88 31.04 -10.30 -18.42
CA ALA A 88 29.68 -9.81 -18.42
C ALA A 88 28.89 -10.29 -19.65
N GLU A 89 29.46 -10.14 -20.85
CA GLU A 89 28.84 -10.62 -22.09
C GLU A 89 28.50 -12.13 -22.02
N ALA A 90 29.41 -12.94 -21.47
CA ALA A 90 29.17 -14.37 -21.31
C ALA A 90 27.97 -14.67 -20.39
N VAL A 91 27.77 -13.90 -19.32
CA VAL A 91 26.58 -14.03 -18.44
C VAL A 91 25.31 -13.71 -19.23
N PHE A 92 25.24 -12.56 -19.92
CA PHE A 92 24.03 -12.19 -20.67
C PHE A 92 23.73 -13.16 -21.81
N ARG A 93 24.74 -13.59 -22.56
CA ARG A 93 24.56 -14.60 -23.63
C ARG A 93 24.14 -15.97 -23.11
N LYS A 94 24.60 -16.39 -21.93
CA LYS A 94 24.14 -17.62 -21.26
C LYS A 94 22.62 -17.59 -21.01
N TRP A 95 22.09 -16.43 -20.65
CA TRP A 95 20.65 -16.20 -20.45
C TRP A 95 19.90 -15.86 -21.74
N GLY A 96 20.56 -15.87 -22.91
CA GLY A 96 19.94 -15.59 -24.20
C GLY A 96 19.64 -14.11 -24.45
N LEU A 97 20.34 -13.21 -23.75
CA LEU A 97 20.16 -11.77 -23.87
C LEU A 97 21.25 -11.14 -24.73
N ASP A 98 20.89 -10.05 -25.41
CA ASP A 98 21.84 -9.23 -26.15
C ASP A 98 22.68 -8.37 -25.18
N PHE A 99 23.93 -8.14 -25.56
CA PHE A 99 24.88 -7.32 -24.81
C PHE A 99 25.71 -6.49 -25.78
N ALA A 100 25.90 -5.21 -25.49
CA ALA A 100 26.71 -4.31 -26.30
C ALA A 100 27.45 -3.31 -25.41
N VAL A 101 28.73 -3.10 -25.70
CA VAL A 101 29.51 -1.99 -25.16
C VAL A 101 29.27 -0.77 -26.03
N ILE A 102 28.47 0.17 -25.51
CA ILE A 102 27.96 1.34 -26.24
C ILE A 102 28.74 2.64 -25.94
N GLY A 103 29.76 2.55 -25.10
CA GLY A 103 30.49 3.74 -24.65
C GLY A 103 31.49 3.45 -23.54
N ARG A 104 32.07 4.52 -23.00
CA ARG A 104 33.03 4.47 -21.90
C ARG A 104 32.86 5.69 -20.99
N THR A 105 33.26 5.54 -19.73
CA THR A 105 33.40 6.69 -18.83
C THR A 105 34.60 7.54 -19.23
N ALA A 106 34.54 8.82 -18.90
CA ALA A 106 35.56 9.81 -19.21
C ALA A 106 35.77 10.79 -18.06
N ASP A 107 36.90 11.49 -18.02
CA ASP A 107 37.29 12.41 -16.95
C ASP A 107 36.88 13.87 -17.22
N HIS A 108 36.25 14.15 -18.37
CA HIS A 108 35.87 15.52 -18.74
C HIS A 108 34.54 16.00 -18.13
N GLY A 109 33.76 15.13 -17.46
CA GLY A 109 32.50 15.52 -16.79
C GLY A 109 31.36 15.94 -17.74
N ARG A 110 31.35 15.40 -18.97
CA ARG A 110 30.37 15.74 -20.03
C ARG A 110 29.75 14.46 -20.58
N LEU A 111 28.52 14.55 -21.06
CA LEU A 111 27.87 13.52 -21.85
C LEU A 111 28.08 13.86 -23.32
N VAL A 112 28.92 13.09 -24.00
CA VAL A 112 29.24 13.24 -25.41
C VAL A 112 28.60 12.09 -26.18
N VAL A 113 27.63 12.39 -27.03
CA VAL A 113 26.88 11.40 -27.81
C VAL A 113 27.33 11.49 -29.27
N ARG A 114 27.79 10.37 -29.82
CA ARG A 114 28.19 10.24 -31.22
C ARG A 114 27.27 9.28 -31.97
N HIS A 115 27.01 9.58 -33.23
CA HIS A 115 26.26 8.70 -34.13
C HIS A 115 26.77 8.92 -35.56
N LYS A 116 27.09 7.85 -36.28
CA LYS A 116 27.60 7.91 -37.66
C LYS A 116 28.79 8.87 -37.82
N GLY A 117 29.69 8.84 -36.83
CA GLY A 117 30.89 9.69 -36.76
C GLY A 117 30.65 11.17 -36.46
N LYS A 118 29.41 11.61 -36.17
CA LYS A 118 29.07 12.99 -35.80
C LYS A 118 28.80 13.10 -34.31
N VAL A 119 29.15 14.25 -33.71
CA VAL A 119 28.75 14.59 -32.33
C VAL A 119 27.33 15.16 -32.39
N GLU A 120 26.39 14.41 -31.84
CA GLU A 120 24.96 14.76 -31.83
C GLU A 120 24.58 15.54 -30.56
N ALA A 121 25.27 15.28 -29.45
CA ALA A 121 25.13 16.05 -28.20
C ALA A 121 26.46 16.13 -27.45
N ASP A 122 26.69 17.27 -26.81
CA ASP A 122 27.83 17.51 -25.94
C ASP A 122 27.42 18.45 -24.79
N ILE A 123 27.04 17.87 -23.65
CA ILE A 123 26.38 18.59 -22.54
C ILE A 123 27.11 18.30 -21.22
N PRO A 124 27.35 19.30 -20.35
CA PRO A 124 27.84 19.05 -18.99
C PRO A 124 26.85 18.18 -18.20
N VAL A 125 27.35 17.11 -17.58
CA VAL A 125 26.53 16.17 -16.81
C VAL A 125 25.77 16.86 -15.66
N PRO A 126 26.39 17.73 -14.83
CA PRO A 126 25.68 18.38 -13.73
C PRO A 126 24.56 19.30 -14.20
N THR A 127 24.67 19.86 -15.41
CA THR A 127 23.62 20.70 -15.98
C THR A 127 22.38 19.88 -16.31
N LEU A 128 22.57 18.66 -16.82
CA LEU A 128 21.46 17.78 -17.18
C LEU A 128 20.80 17.14 -15.95
N ALA A 129 21.59 16.77 -14.94
CA ALA A 129 21.08 16.09 -13.75
C ALA A 129 20.48 17.04 -12.69
N ASN A 130 21.10 18.20 -12.46
CA ASN A 130 20.86 18.99 -11.24
C ASN A 130 20.44 20.45 -11.47
N SER A 131 20.34 20.90 -12.72
CA SER A 131 20.03 22.32 -13.01
C SER A 131 18.57 22.61 -13.36
N ALA A 132 17.66 21.65 -13.11
CA ALA A 132 16.23 21.91 -13.22
C ALA A 132 15.82 22.97 -12.17
N PRO A 133 15.10 24.04 -12.56
CA PRO A 133 14.63 25.03 -11.60
C PRO A 133 13.71 24.41 -10.54
N VAL A 134 13.94 24.75 -9.27
CA VAL A 134 13.03 24.42 -8.17
C VAL A 134 12.04 25.58 -8.00
N TYR A 135 10.75 25.26 -7.97
CA TYR A 135 9.68 26.26 -7.88
C TYR A 135 9.08 26.28 -6.47
N GLU A 136 9.04 27.46 -5.85
CA GLU A 136 8.16 27.73 -4.71
C GLU A 136 6.79 28.17 -5.23
N ARG A 137 5.83 27.24 -5.23
CA ARG A 137 4.48 27.52 -5.75
C ARG A 137 3.60 28.14 -4.65
N PRO A 138 2.75 29.13 -4.97
CA PRO A 138 1.76 29.63 -4.03
C PRO A 138 0.76 28.52 -3.70
N TRP A 139 0.32 28.45 -2.45
CA TRP A 139 -0.66 27.48 -1.99
C TRP A 139 -1.57 28.07 -0.92
N VAL A 140 -2.75 27.48 -0.76
CA VAL A 140 -3.71 27.84 0.30
C VAL A 140 -4.02 26.60 1.12
N ARG A 141 -4.14 26.74 2.45
CA ARG A 141 -4.46 25.60 3.30
C ARG A 141 -5.90 25.15 3.07
N THR A 142 -6.12 23.84 3.01
CA THR A 142 -7.46 23.26 2.94
C THR A 142 -8.22 23.57 4.23
N GLU A 143 -9.43 24.12 4.09
CA GLU A 143 -10.32 24.34 5.22
C GLU A 143 -10.87 23.00 5.73
N VAL A 144 -10.65 22.72 7.02
CA VAL A 144 -11.11 21.47 7.63
C VAL A 144 -12.57 21.62 8.04
N ALA A 145 -13.41 20.73 7.51
CA ALA A 145 -14.82 20.69 7.86
C ALA A 145 -15.02 20.30 9.34
N LYS A 146 -16.16 20.69 9.93
CA LYS A 146 -16.50 20.25 11.29
C LYS A 146 -16.86 18.76 11.31
N PRO A 147 -16.66 18.07 12.44
CA PRO A 147 -17.15 16.70 12.60
C PRO A 147 -18.66 16.61 12.41
N VAL A 148 -19.13 15.52 11.80
CA VAL A 148 -20.55 15.17 11.76
C VAL A 148 -20.88 14.40 13.03
N LEU A 149 -21.90 14.86 13.77
CA LEU A 149 -22.37 14.12 14.94
C LEU A 149 -23.06 12.83 14.50
N ALA A 150 -22.76 11.73 15.18
CA ALA A 150 -23.31 10.42 14.86
C ALA A 150 -24.86 10.37 14.81
N GLU A 151 -25.50 11.18 15.66
CA GLU A 151 -26.96 11.34 15.72
C GLU A 151 -27.57 12.02 14.48
N TRP A 152 -26.78 12.72 13.68
CA TRP A 152 -27.24 13.35 12.43
C TRP A 152 -27.21 12.39 11.25
N VAL A 153 -26.48 11.28 11.36
CA VAL A 153 -26.47 10.23 10.34
C VAL A 153 -27.65 9.29 10.60
N PRO A 154 -28.57 9.10 9.64
CA PRO A 154 -29.75 8.27 9.83
C PRO A 154 -29.38 6.84 10.25
N ALA A 155 -30.05 6.32 11.27
CA ALA A 155 -29.93 4.92 11.65
C ALA A 155 -30.52 4.01 10.54
N PRO A 156 -30.00 2.79 10.35
CA PRO A 156 -30.52 1.89 9.34
C PRO A 156 -31.78 1.19 9.85
N ASN A 157 -32.58 0.62 8.95
CA ASN A 157 -33.73 -0.22 9.34
C ASN A 157 -33.29 -1.52 10.03
N GLY A 158 -32.05 -1.96 9.82
CA GLY A 158 -31.39 -3.07 10.50
C GLY A 158 -29.88 -3.00 10.28
N ILE A 159 -29.10 -3.23 11.33
CA ILE A 159 -27.64 -3.19 11.29
C ILE A 159 -27.10 -4.28 10.36
N LEU A 160 -27.58 -5.52 10.49
CA LEU A 160 -27.10 -6.63 9.67
C LEU A 160 -27.50 -6.48 8.20
N THR A 161 -28.68 -5.90 7.93
CA THR A 161 -29.11 -5.57 6.57
C THR A 161 -28.24 -4.49 5.93
N ALA A 162 -27.86 -3.45 6.68
CA ALA A 162 -26.96 -2.40 6.19
C ALA A 162 -25.56 -2.96 5.91
N LEU A 163 -25.05 -3.81 6.81
CA LEU A 163 -23.78 -4.53 6.62
C LEU A 163 -23.78 -5.31 5.30
N GLN A 164 -24.80 -6.13 5.06
CA GLN A 164 -24.90 -6.92 3.82
C GLN A 164 -24.90 -6.02 2.57
N ALA A 165 -25.63 -4.90 2.61
CA ALA A 165 -25.67 -3.96 1.49
C ALA A 165 -24.33 -3.26 1.26
N MET A 166 -23.60 -2.94 2.33
CA MET A 166 -22.28 -2.30 2.25
C MET A 166 -21.21 -3.26 1.70
N LEU A 167 -21.12 -4.51 2.19
CA LEU A 167 -20.19 -5.52 1.65
C LEU A 167 -20.51 -5.90 0.20
N GLY A 168 -21.78 -5.81 -0.21
CA GLY A 168 -22.19 -5.98 -1.61
C GLY A 168 -21.88 -4.79 -2.52
N GLY A 169 -21.28 -3.72 -1.99
CA GLY A 169 -20.96 -2.50 -2.72
C GLY A 169 -19.53 -2.45 -3.26
N PRO A 170 -19.22 -1.49 -4.16
CA PRO A 170 -17.90 -1.35 -4.80
C PRO A 170 -16.74 -1.18 -3.81
N HIS A 171 -16.99 -0.53 -2.67
CA HIS A 171 -15.96 -0.14 -1.71
C HIS A 171 -15.49 -1.31 -0.84
N LEU A 172 -16.40 -2.20 -0.43
CA LEU A 172 -16.14 -3.30 0.52
C LEU A 172 -16.32 -4.69 -0.09
N CYS A 173 -16.57 -4.81 -1.40
CA CYS A 173 -16.65 -6.11 -2.04
C CYS A 173 -15.29 -6.82 -2.07
N SER A 174 -15.35 -8.14 -2.18
CA SER A 174 -14.18 -9.00 -2.24
C SER A 174 -13.28 -8.65 -3.42
N ARG A 175 -11.99 -8.52 -3.13
CA ARG A 175 -10.96 -8.35 -4.17
C ARG A 175 -10.48 -9.68 -4.76
N ARG A 176 -11.13 -10.80 -4.39
CA ARG A 176 -10.82 -12.15 -4.88
C ARG A 176 -10.68 -12.26 -6.38
N TRP A 177 -11.63 -11.69 -7.11
CA TRP A 177 -11.61 -11.70 -8.57
C TRP A 177 -10.32 -11.11 -9.15
N VAL A 178 -9.70 -10.13 -8.48
CA VAL A 178 -8.43 -9.52 -8.92
C VAL A 178 -7.28 -10.49 -8.68
N TRP A 179 -7.10 -10.96 -7.45
CA TRP A 179 -5.88 -11.68 -7.09
C TRP A 179 -5.85 -13.15 -7.52
N GLU A 180 -7.00 -13.78 -7.83
CA GLU A 180 -7.03 -15.13 -8.42
C GLU A 180 -6.48 -15.20 -9.84
N GLN A 181 -6.32 -14.04 -10.49
CA GLN A 181 -5.70 -13.96 -11.81
C GLN A 181 -4.17 -14.04 -11.77
N TYR A 182 -3.57 -13.93 -10.57
CA TYR A 182 -2.13 -13.93 -10.37
C TYR A 182 -1.69 -15.14 -9.56
N ASP A 183 -0.51 -15.66 -9.90
CA ASP A 183 0.16 -16.64 -9.04
C ASP A 183 0.70 -15.94 -7.79
N HIS A 184 0.50 -16.58 -6.64
CA HIS A 184 0.97 -16.12 -5.34
C HIS A 184 1.68 -17.25 -4.57
N MET A 185 2.14 -18.29 -5.27
CA MET A 185 2.70 -19.51 -4.68
C MET A 185 4.06 -19.90 -5.25
N VAL A 186 4.49 -19.32 -6.38
CA VAL A 186 5.81 -19.53 -6.98
C VAL A 186 6.91 -19.27 -5.95
N MET A 187 7.93 -20.14 -5.95
CA MET A 187 8.99 -20.28 -4.94
C MET A 187 8.56 -20.85 -3.58
N GLY A 188 7.26 -20.96 -3.28
CA GLY A 188 6.75 -21.65 -2.09
C GLY A 188 6.99 -20.93 -0.76
N ASP A 189 7.36 -19.65 -0.80
CA ASP A 189 7.68 -18.84 0.37
C ASP A 189 6.52 -17.96 0.85
N THR A 190 5.36 -17.98 0.18
CA THR A 190 4.16 -17.27 0.64
C THR A 190 3.62 -17.88 1.92
N VAL A 191 3.63 -17.09 3.01
CA VAL A 191 3.13 -17.48 4.34
C VAL A 191 1.67 -17.05 4.50
N GLN A 192 1.38 -15.80 4.14
CA GLN A 192 0.02 -15.25 4.15
C GLN A 192 -0.40 -14.92 2.73
N ARG A 193 -1.50 -15.53 2.30
CA ARG A 193 -2.08 -15.34 0.97
C ARG A 193 -2.85 -14.01 0.89
N PRO A 194 -3.16 -13.53 -0.32
CA PRO A 194 -4.02 -12.35 -0.48
C PRO A 194 -5.37 -12.49 0.24
N GLY A 195 -5.93 -11.36 0.67
CA GLY A 195 -7.23 -11.31 1.34
C GLY A 195 -7.17 -11.07 2.85
N GLY A 196 -6.02 -10.64 3.39
CA GLY A 196 -5.94 -10.10 4.75
C GLY A 196 -5.14 -8.81 4.83
N ASP A 197 -4.84 -8.36 6.05
CA ASP A 197 -4.28 -7.03 6.31
C ASP A 197 -2.95 -6.76 5.60
N ALA A 198 -2.06 -7.77 5.55
CA ALA A 198 -0.79 -7.67 4.86
C ALA A 198 -0.40 -9.00 4.20
N ALA A 199 0.33 -8.92 3.09
CA ALA A 199 0.97 -10.10 2.50
C ALA A 199 2.24 -10.43 3.30
N VAL A 200 2.52 -11.72 3.52
CA VAL A 200 3.75 -12.16 4.21
C VAL A 200 4.48 -13.19 3.37
N VAL A 201 5.73 -12.88 3.01
CA VAL A 201 6.63 -13.75 2.25
C VAL A 201 7.83 -14.11 3.11
N ARG A 202 8.13 -15.40 3.22
CA ARG A 202 9.29 -15.91 3.94
C ARG A 202 10.58 -15.51 3.23
N VAL A 203 11.59 -15.15 4.00
CA VAL A 203 12.96 -15.06 3.48
C VAL A 203 13.49 -16.48 3.33
N HIS A 204 13.70 -16.90 2.07
CA HIS A 204 14.05 -18.26 1.71
C HIS A 204 15.15 -18.87 2.59
N GLY A 205 14.93 -20.10 3.06
CA GLY A 205 15.88 -20.80 3.92
C GLY A 205 15.95 -20.30 5.38
N THR A 206 15.06 -19.39 5.80
CA THR A 206 15.01 -18.87 7.18
C THR A 206 13.61 -18.97 7.79
N CYS A 207 13.49 -18.68 9.09
CA CYS A 207 12.19 -18.48 9.75
C CYS A 207 11.69 -17.04 9.70
N LYS A 208 12.41 -16.10 9.09
CA LYS A 208 11.99 -14.71 8.98
C LYS A 208 11.06 -14.51 7.79
N GLY A 209 10.24 -13.47 7.85
CA GLY A 209 9.40 -13.04 6.74
C GLY A 209 9.43 -11.53 6.53
N VAL A 210 8.99 -11.11 5.36
CA VAL A 210 8.73 -9.71 5.01
C VAL A 210 7.23 -9.57 4.85
N ALA A 211 6.64 -8.66 5.62
CA ALA A 211 5.26 -8.25 5.48
C ALA A 211 5.17 -6.99 4.62
N VAL A 212 4.15 -6.92 3.76
CA VAL A 212 3.90 -5.79 2.87
C VAL A 212 2.42 -5.40 2.92
N ALA A 213 2.15 -4.10 3.08
CA ALA A 213 0.82 -3.51 3.06
C ALA A 213 0.81 -2.26 2.16
N CYS A 214 -0.35 -1.86 1.66
CA CYS A 214 -0.51 -0.65 0.86
C CYS A 214 -1.88 -0.04 1.07
N ASP A 215 -1.94 1.21 1.52
CA ASP A 215 -3.18 1.86 1.90
C ASP A 215 -3.25 3.34 1.49
N VAL A 216 -4.49 3.79 1.25
CA VAL A 216 -4.87 5.20 1.16
C VAL A 216 -6.39 5.30 1.25
N THR A 217 -6.85 6.31 1.97
CA THR A 217 -8.26 6.70 1.99
C THR A 217 -8.45 8.07 1.33
N PRO A 218 -8.72 8.14 0.01
CA PRO A 218 -8.75 9.41 -0.72
C PRO A 218 -9.84 10.37 -0.23
N ARG A 219 -10.97 9.84 0.27
CA ARG A 219 -12.05 10.64 0.85
C ARG A 219 -11.60 11.40 2.10
N TYR A 220 -10.75 10.81 2.92
CA TYR A 220 -10.16 11.50 4.07
C TYR A 220 -9.16 12.56 3.62
N CYS A 221 -8.30 12.22 2.66
CA CYS A 221 -7.31 13.16 2.11
C CYS A 221 -7.99 14.35 1.44
N ALA A 222 -9.13 14.15 0.78
CA ALA A 222 -9.91 15.22 0.17
C ALA A 222 -10.54 16.15 1.21
N ALA A 223 -11.01 15.59 2.34
CA ALA A 223 -11.66 16.34 3.41
C ALA A 223 -10.67 17.09 4.31
N ASP A 224 -9.54 16.47 4.62
CA ASP A 224 -8.42 17.05 5.37
C ASP A 224 -7.12 16.34 4.91
N PRO A 225 -6.32 16.95 4.02
CA PRO A 225 -5.11 16.33 3.49
C PRO A 225 -4.08 15.95 4.57
N VAL A 226 -4.03 16.70 5.67
CA VAL A 226 -3.10 16.43 6.78
C VAL A 226 -3.56 15.21 7.56
N MET A 227 -4.84 15.16 7.93
CA MET A 227 -5.36 14.02 8.68
C MET A 227 -5.46 12.76 7.82
N GLY A 228 -5.89 12.88 6.56
CA GLY A 228 -6.01 11.75 5.64
C GLY A 228 -4.66 11.12 5.31
N ALA A 229 -3.62 11.90 5.02
CA ALA A 229 -2.31 11.34 4.74
C ALA A 229 -1.61 10.79 6.00
N LYS A 230 -1.86 11.40 7.16
CA LYS A 230 -1.45 10.81 8.46
C LYS A 230 -2.12 9.46 8.68
N GLN A 231 -3.41 9.36 8.37
CA GLN A 231 -4.18 8.13 8.49
C GLN A 231 -3.65 7.05 7.54
N ALA A 232 -3.37 7.37 6.27
CA ALA A 232 -2.82 6.41 5.32
C ALA A 232 -1.51 5.75 5.80
N VAL A 233 -0.55 6.55 6.32
CA VAL A 233 0.68 5.99 6.91
C VAL A 233 0.39 5.11 8.12
N THR A 234 -0.56 5.53 8.95
CA THR A 234 -0.91 4.84 10.19
C THR A 234 -1.64 3.52 9.92
N GLU A 235 -2.51 3.46 8.92
CA GLU A 235 -3.21 2.26 8.49
C GLU A 235 -2.25 1.21 7.93
N VAL A 236 -1.29 1.59 7.09
CA VAL A 236 -0.21 0.68 6.66
C VAL A 236 0.55 0.11 7.85
N TRP A 237 0.90 0.96 8.82
CA TRP A 237 1.57 0.51 10.05
C TRP A 237 0.70 -0.46 10.86
N ARG A 238 -0.61 -0.21 10.90
CA ARG A 238 -1.62 -1.04 11.57
C ARG A 238 -1.78 -2.40 10.90
N ASN A 239 -1.84 -2.43 9.58
CA ASN A 239 -1.96 -3.65 8.79
C ASN A 239 -0.73 -4.56 8.94
N LEU A 240 0.48 -3.99 8.90
CA LEU A 240 1.71 -4.73 9.23
C LEU A 240 1.71 -5.25 10.68
N THR A 241 1.15 -4.48 11.60
CA THR A 241 1.02 -4.86 13.00
C THR A 241 0.03 -6.01 13.20
N ALA A 242 -1.09 -6.02 12.48
CA ALA A 242 -2.13 -7.03 12.57
C ALA A 242 -1.60 -8.44 12.24
N VAL A 243 -0.59 -8.54 11.38
CA VAL A 243 0.08 -9.81 11.05
C VAL A 243 1.29 -10.13 11.96
N GLY A 244 1.62 -9.24 12.91
CA GLY A 244 2.71 -9.41 13.87
C GLY A 244 4.08 -8.91 13.41
N ALA A 245 4.16 -8.20 12.29
CA ALA A 245 5.41 -7.65 11.76
C ALA A 245 5.85 -6.39 12.53
N ASP A 246 7.16 -6.14 12.61
CA ASP A 246 7.73 -4.85 13.00
C ASP A 246 7.77 -3.94 11.76
N PRO A 247 7.01 -2.83 11.69
CA PRO A 247 7.10 -1.89 10.58
C PRO A 247 8.49 -1.26 10.50
N ILE A 248 9.06 -1.14 9.29
CA ILE A 248 10.46 -0.70 9.08
C ILE A 248 10.56 0.56 8.22
N ALA A 249 9.87 0.59 7.08
CA ALA A 249 9.94 1.71 6.15
C ALA A 249 8.70 1.80 5.26
N ILE A 250 8.46 3.00 4.72
CA ILE A 250 7.44 3.24 3.71
C ILE A 250 8.04 3.70 2.38
N THR A 251 7.27 3.48 1.33
CA THR A 251 7.36 4.18 0.06
C THR A 251 6.05 4.93 -0.18
N ASP A 252 6.13 6.13 -0.74
CA ASP A 252 4.94 6.93 -1.06
C ASP A 252 4.75 7.09 -2.57
N ASN A 253 3.51 7.01 -3.04
CA ASN A 253 3.13 7.35 -4.40
C ASN A 253 2.11 8.50 -4.35
N MET A 254 2.62 9.72 -4.52
CA MET A 254 1.91 10.98 -4.34
C MET A 254 1.20 11.38 -5.63
N ASN A 255 -0.11 11.10 -5.72
CA ASN A 255 -0.92 11.42 -6.91
C ASN A 255 -1.83 12.62 -6.64
N PHE A 256 -1.59 13.72 -7.36
CA PHE A 256 -2.31 14.99 -7.22
C PHE A 256 -2.62 15.63 -8.56
N GLY A 257 -3.58 16.56 -8.58
CA GLY A 257 -3.94 17.36 -9.76
C GLY A 257 -2.86 18.37 -10.16
N ASN A 258 -3.25 19.39 -10.92
CA ASN A 258 -2.33 20.45 -11.35
C ASN A 258 -1.78 21.29 -10.16
N PRO A 259 -0.46 21.25 -9.88
CA PRO A 259 0.17 21.94 -8.75
C PRO A 259 0.27 23.46 -8.93
N GLU A 260 -0.08 24.00 -10.11
CA GLU A 260 -0.14 25.44 -10.35
C GLU A 260 -1.36 26.10 -9.69
N ARG A 261 -2.36 25.29 -9.33
CA ARG A 261 -3.55 25.73 -8.60
C ARG A 261 -3.26 25.75 -7.10
N PRO A 262 -3.37 26.92 -6.42
CA PRO A 262 -2.99 27.04 -5.01
C PRO A 262 -3.69 26.05 -4.07
N GLU A 263 -4.93 25.69 -4.36
CA GLU A 263 -5.70 24.72 -3.58
C GLU A 263 -5.18 23.28 -3.73
N ILE A 264 -4.73 22.88 -4.93
CA ILE A 264 -4.15 21.56 -5.18
C ILE A 264 -2.75 21.47 -4.57
N MET A 265 -1.95 22.53 -4.74
CA MET A 265 -0.65 22.60 -4.07
C MET A 265 -0.82 22.56 -2.54
N GLY A 266 -1.88 23.18 -2.01
CA GLY A 266 -2.24 23.10 -0.60
C GLY A 266 -2.55 21.69 -0.12
N GLN A 267 -3.24 20.88 -0.93
CA GLN A 267 -3.47 19.46 -0.66
C GLN A 267 -2.17 18.68 -0.60
N PHE A 268 -1.26 18.90 -1.56
CA PHE A 268 0.05 18.24 -1.59
C PHE A 268 0.87 18.59 -0.34
N VAL A 269 0.96 19.88 0.01
CA VAL A 269 1.66 20.35 1.23
C VAL A 269 1.07 19.72 2.48
N GLY A 270 -0.26 19.70 2.60
CA GLY A 270 -0.94 19.09 3.74
C GLY A 270 -0.66 17.58 3.85
N ALA A 271 -0.66 16.86 2.73
CA ALA A 271 -0.36 15.43 2.73
C ALA A 271 1.08 15.15 3.21
N VAL A 272 2.07 15.89 2.71
CA VAL A 272 3.47 15.78 3.15
C VAL A 272 3.62 16.09 4.65
N GLU A 273 2.92 17.12 5.16
CA GLU A 273 2.89 17.45 6.59
C GLU A 273 2.34 16.29 7.44
N GLY A 274 1.18 15.75 7.04
CA GLY A 274 0.50 14.64 7.71
C GLY A 274 1.36 13.38 7.78
N MET A 275 1.91 12.97 6.63
CA MET A 275 2.83 11.84 6.53
C MET A 275 4.06 12.04 7.40
N GLY A 276 4.70 13.21 7.33
CA GLY A 276 5.90 13.50 8.11
C GLY A 276 5.66 13.40 9.61
N VAL A 277 4.49 13.84 10.10
CA VAL A 277 4.11 13.70 11.51
C VAL A 277 3.94 12.22 11.90
N ALA A 278 3.24 11.42 11.08
CA ALA A 278 3.05 9.99 11.33
C ALA A 278 4.38 9.22 11.33
N CYS A 279 5.20 9.41 10.29
CA CYS A 279 6.48 8.72 10.12
C CYS A 279 7.41 8.95 11.31
N ARG A 280 7.50 10.20 11.80
CA ARG A 280 8.33 10.53 12.98
C ARG A 280 7.80 9.91 14.27
N ALA A 281 6.49 9.87 14.46
CA ALA A 281 5.89 9.34 15.68
C ALA A 281 5.95 7.80 15.75
N LEU A 282 5.82 7.13 14.61
CA LEU A 282 5.77 5.67 14.48
C LEU A 282 7.14 5.03 14.18
N ASP A 283 8.20 5.84 14.06
CA ASP A 283 9.54 5.42 13.60
C ASP A 283 9.48 4.63 12.28
N PHE A 284 8.78 5.20 11.30
CA PHE A 284 8.43 4.54 10.03
C PHE A 284 8.87 5.42 8.85
N PRO A 285 10.19 5.49 8.56
CA PRO A 285 10.76 6.43 7.60
C PRO A 285 10.37 6.16 6.14
N VAL A 286 10.26 7.23 5.36
CA VAL A 286 10.18 7.17 3.89
C VAL A 286 11.56 6.83 3.32
N VAL A 287 11.68 5.75 2.55
CA VAL A 287 12.94 5.31 1.92
C VAL A 287 12.95 5.46 0.40
N SER A 288 11.76 5.57 -0.21
CA SER A 288 11.57 5.76 -1.65
C SER A 288 10.21 6.39 -1.90
N GLY A 289 9.96 6.81 -3.13
CA GLY A 289 8.63 7.27 -3.52
C GLY A 289 8.54 7.70 -4.97
N ASN A 290 7.34 8.12 -5.37
CA ASN A 290 7.02 8.68 -6.67
C ASN A 290 6.07 9.88 -6.49
N VAL A 291 6.21 10.89 -7.35
CA VAL A 291 5.32 12.04 -7.37
C VAL A 291 4.72 12.18 -8.77
N SER A 292 3.41 11.96 -8.84
CA SER A 292 2.60 12.14 -10.04
C SER A 292 1.71 13.37 -9.88
N LEU A 293 1.96 14.40 -10.70
CA LEU A 293 1.22 15.66 -10.70
C LEU A 293 0.42 15.78 -12.00
N TYR A 294 -0.46 16.79 -12.07
CA TYR A 294 -1.30 17.04 -13.24
C TYR A 294 -2.29 15.89 -13.54
N ASN A 295 -2.68 15.11 -12.52
CA ASN A 295 -3.72 14.08 -12.63
C ASN A 295 -5.11 14.73 -12.65
N GLU A 296 -5.50 15.22 -13.83
CA GLU A 296 -6.80 15.82 -14.06
C GLU A 296 -7.35 15.48 -15.44
N THR A 297 -8.67 15.43 -15.56
CA THR A 297 -9.36 15.24 -16.84
C THR A 297 -10.41 16.34 -16.98
N ASN A 298 -10.36 17.10 -18.08
CA ASN A 298 -11.25 18.23 -18.33
C ASN A 298 -11.29 19.25 -17.17
N GLY A 299 -10.14 19.52 -16.55
CA GLY A 299 -9.99 20.45 -15.42
C GLY A 299 -10.49 19.91 -14.07
N VAL A 300 -11.00 18.67 -14.02
CA VAL A 300 -11.38 18.00 -12.78
C VAL A 300 -10.21 17.18 -12.29
N ALA A 301 -9.65 17.57 -11.15
CA ALA A 301 -8.57 16.84 -10.50
C ALA A 301 -9.09 15.58 -9.80
N ILE A 302 -8.25 14.55 -9.72
CA ILE A 302 -8.50 13.41 -8.83
C ILE A 302 -8.56 13.88 -7.36
N PRO A 303 -9.21 13.12 -6.46
CA PRO A 303 -8.98 13.27 -5.04
C PRO A 303 -7.47 13.14 -4.71
N PRO A 304 -6.92 13.91 -3.78
CA PRO A 304 -5.54 13.74 -3.35
C PRO A 304 -5.31 12.31 -2.87
N THR A 305 -4.36 11.61 -3.48
CA THR A 305 -4.15 10.17 -3.28
C THR A 305 -2.67 9.89 -3.00
N PRO A 306 -2.20 10.17 -1.77
CA PRO A 306 -0.89 9.74 -1.30
C PRO A 306 -0.94 8.25 -0.93
N ALA A 307 -0.77 7.37 -1.91
CA ALA A 307 -0.77 5.92 -1.68
C ALA A 307 0.50 5.50 -0.96
N ILE A 308 0.38 4.87 0.20
CA ILE A 308 1.52 4.48 1.03
C ILE A 308 1.70 2.97 0.92
N GLY A 309 2.87 2.53 0.47
CA GLY A 309 3.32 1.16 0.61
C GLY A 309 4.23 1.03 1.82
N GLY A 310 4.08 -0.02 2.62
CA GLY A 310 4.93 -0.26 3.79
C GLY A 310 5.50 -1.66 3.83
N VAL A 311 6.69 -1.77 4.39
CA VAL A 311 7.37 -3.04 4.63
C VAL A 311 7.66 -3.23 6.12
N GLY A 312 7.49 -4.45 6.59
CA GLY A 312 7.79 -4.85 7.96
C GLY A 312 8.51 -6.19 8.04
N LEU A 313 9.31 -6.38 9.09
CA LEU A 313 9.96 -7.65 9.39
C LEU A 313 9.05 -8.52 10.24
N VAL A 314 8.83 -9.76 9.82
CA VAL A 314 8.28 -10.82 10.66
C VAL A 314 9.46 -11.61 11.23
N PRO A 315 9.73 -11.55 12.56
CA PRO A 315 10.88 -12.25 13.14
C PRO A 315 10.78 -13.77 13.05
N ASP A 316 9.55 -14.29 13.12
CA ASP A 316 9.24 -15.72 13.03
C ASP A 316 7.90 -15.93 12.30
N VAL A 317 7.97 -16.53 11.10
CA VAL A 317 6.79 -16.85 10.27
C VAL A 317 5.86 -17.87 10.91
N GLY A 318 6.30 -18.60 11.94
CA GLY A 318 5.45 -19.48 12.75
C GLY A 318 4.54 -18.72 13.73
N ARG A 319 4.70 -17.39 13.85
CA ARG A 319 3.95 -16.52 14.77
C ARG A 319 3.22 -15.40 14.03
N VAL A 320 2.79 -15.66 12.80
CA VAL A 320 1.97 -14.72 12.01
C VAL A 320 0.51 -14.89 12.40
N ALA A 321 -0.20 -13.77 12.61
CA ALA A 321 -1.64 -13.78 12.79
C ALA A 321 -2.37 -13.65 11.45
N SER A 322 -3.53 -14.28 11.37
CA SER A 322 -4.47 -14.21 10.24
C SER A 322 -5.76 -13.55 10.73
N LEU A 323 -6.56 -12.97 9.83
CA LEU A 323 -7.92 -12.53 10.19
C LEU A 323 -8.92 -13.69 10.33
N ALA A 324 -8.61 -14.87 9.77
CA ALA A 324 -9.55 -15.97 9.68
C ALA A 324 -9.85 -16.54 11.06
N LEU A 325 -11.11 -16.45 11.50
CA LEU A 325 -11.54 -17.02 12.79
C LEU A 325 -11.21 -18.52 12.87
N ALA A 326 -10.53 -18.91 13.94
CA ALA A 326 -9.91 -20.23 14.05
C ALA A 326 -10.77 -21.22 14.87
N ARG A 327 -11.43 -20.78 15.94
CA ARG A 327 -12.06 -21.66 16.92
C ARG A 327 -13.46 -21.21 17.35
N THR A 328 -14.38 -22.16 17.34
CA THR A 328 -15.72 -21.97 17.93
C THR A 328 -15.62 -21.94 19.45
N GLY A 329 -16.37 -21.03 20.08
CA GLY A 329 -16.39 -20.82 21.53
C GLY A 329 -15.45 -19.72 22.02
N ASP A 330 -14.47 -19.31 21.20
CA ASP A 330 -13.60 -18.18 21.49
C ASP A 330 -14.38 -16.85 21.48
N LEU A 331 -13.76 -15.85 22.10
CA LEU A 331 -14.33 -14.51 22.26
C LEU A 331 -13.70 -13.54 21.27
N LEU A 332 -14.50 -12.61 20.78
CA LEU A 332 -14.02 -11.47 20.02
C LEU A 332 -13.85 -10.28 20.97
N LEU A 333 -12.65 -9.73 21.01
CA LEU A 333 -12.32 -8.51 21.76
C LEU A 333 -11.97 -7.40 20.77
N VAL A 334 -12.44 -6.19 21.04
CA VAL A 334 -11.93 -4.98 20.39
C VAL A 334 -10.97 -4.27 21.32
N ILE A 335 -9.80 -3.86 20.80
CA ILE A 335 -8.88 -2.93 21.45
C ILE A 335 -8.99 -1.58 20.74
N GLY A 336 -8.94 -0.49 21.51
CA GLY A 336 -8.93 0.88 21.02
C GLY A 336 -10.23 1.62 21.31
N ARG A 337 -10.20 2.94 21.14
CA ARG A 337 -11.27 3.84 21.55
C ARG A 337 -12.44 3.80 20.56
N GLU A 338 -13.65 3.67 21.09
CA GLU A 338 -14.88 3.75 20.30
C GLU A 338 -15.52 5.14 20.45
N GLN A 339 -15.45 5.96 19.41
CA GLN A 339 -16.07 7.29 19.36
C GLN A 339 -17.27 7.32 18.41
N GLY A 340 -17.39 6.31 17.53
CA GLY A 340 -18.43 6.20 16.54
C GLY A 340 -18.34 7.25 15.45
N TRP A 341 -17.14 7.52 14.95
CA TRP A 341 -16.91 8.54 13.94
C TRP A 341 -17.52 8.17 12.59
N LEU A 342 -18.56 8.89 12.18
CA LEU A 342 -19.25 8.66 10.90
C LEU A 342 -18.92 9.69 9.81
N GLY A 343 -18.26 10.80 10.14
CA GLY A 343 -17.84 11.78 9.12
C GLY A 343 -16.86 11.15 8.13
N GLN A 344 -17.12 11.32 6.83
CA GLN A 344 -16.39 10.68 5.74
C GLN A 344 -16.46 9.15 5.70
N SER A 345 -17.33 8.51 6.49
CA SER A 345 -17.42 7.05 6.53
C SER A 345 -18.18 6.45 5.35
N LEU A 346 -17.87 5.20 5.01
CA LEU A 346 -18.64 4.46 4.01
C LEU A 346 -20.10 4.26 4.45
N TYR A 347 -20.35 4.17 5.76
CA TYR A 347 -21.72 4.13 6.28
C TYR A 347 -22.47 5.44 6.08
N GLN A 348 -21.84 6.60 6.31
CA GLN A 348 -22.45 7.89 5.99
C GLN A 348 -22.81 7.99 4.51
N GLN A 349 -21.90 7.56 3.64
CA GLN A 349 -22.15 7.52 2.21
C GLN A 349 -23.32 6.59 1.88
N HIS A 350 -23.37 5.41 2.49
CA HIS A 350 -24.48 4.47 2.31
C HIS A 350 -25.82 5.06 2.79
N ALA A 351 -25.85 5.68 3.97
CA ALA A 351 -27.06 6.20 4.59
C ALA A 351 -27.58 7.50 3.96
N THR A 352 -26.70 8.33 3.40
CA THR A 352 -27.04 9.70 2.95
C THR A 352 -26.74 9.99 1.49
N GLY A 353 -25.98 9.12 0.81
CA GLY A 353 -25.45 9.35 -0.54
C GLY A 353 -24.33 10.39 -0.60
N LYS A 354 -23.78 10.80 0.55
CA LYS A 354 -22.80 11.90 0.65
C LYS A 354 -21.63 11.55 1.56
N LEU A 355 -20.53 12.24 1.34
CA LEU A 355 -19.33 12.24 2.19
C LEU A 355 -19.15 13.65 2.75
N GLU A 356 -19.40 13.82 4.04
CA GLU A 356 -19.45 15.14 4.70
C GLU A 356 -18.69 15.14 6.03
N GLY A 357 -18.11 16.29 6.36
CA GLY A 357 -17.39 16.55 7.61
C GLY A 357 -15.92 16.17 7.60
N ALA A 358 -15.28 16.30 8.75
CA ALA A 358 -13.89 15.89 8.96
C ALA A 358 -13.72 14.35 8.94
N PRO A 359 -12.56 13.85 8.48
CA PRO A 359 -12.20 12.45 8.64
C PRO A 359 -11.94 12.10 10.12
N PRO A 360 -11.92 10.81 10.49
CA PRO A 360 -11.67 10.40 11.86
C PRO A 360 -10.29 10.86 12.33
N PRO A 361 -10.16 11.34 13.58
CA PRO A 361 -8.89 11.79 14.12
C PRO A 361 -7.96 10.59 14.37
N VAL A 362 -6.68 10.77 14.06
CA VAL A 362 -5.62 9.81 14.37
C VAL A 362 -4.83 10.28 15.59
N ASP A 363 -4.90 9.52 16.67
CA ASP A 363 -4.04 9.67 17.85
C ASP A 363 -2.86 8.69 17.76
N LEU A 364 -1.70 9.21 17.36
CA LEU A 364 -0.48 8.42 17.15
C LEU A 364 0.04 7.75 18.44
N ALA A 365 -0.27 8.32 19.61
CA ALA A 365 0.13 7.73 20.89
C ALA A 365 -0.78 6.54 21.26
N GLU A 366 -2.09 6.64 21.01
CA GLU A 366 -3.00 5.50 21.15
C GLU A 366 -2.69 4.39 20.14
N GLU A 367 -2.41 4.74 18.87
CA GLU A 367 -1.97 3.81 17.82
C GLU A 367 -0.73 3.01 18.23
N LEU A 368 0.31 3.71 18.69
CA LEU A 368 1.56 3.08 19.12
C LEU A 368 1.32 2.10 20.28
N LYS A 369 0.51 2.49 21.27
CA LYS A 369 0.17 1.63 22.41
C LYS A 369 -0.61 0.39 21.96
N ALA A 370 -1.67 0.58 21.17
CA ALA A 370 -2.53 -0.49 20.71
C ALA A 370 -1.76 -1.49 19.86
N GLY A 371 -1.03 -1.01 18.84
CA GLY A 371 -0.25 -1.89 17.97
C GLY A 371 0.89 -2.61 18.70
N THR A 372 1.57 -1.94 19.65
CA THR A 372 2.61 -2.61 20.44
C THR A 372 2.04 -3.76 21.29
N LEU A 373 0.87 -3.55 21.91
CA LEU A 373 0.19 -4.62 22.66
C LEU A 373 -0.23 -5.76 21.72
N VAL A 374 -0.83 -5.45 20.56
CA VAL A 374 -1.29 -6.45 19.60
C VAL A 374 -0.12 -7.30 19.07
N ARG A 375 0.99 -6.70 18.64
CA ARG A 375 2.18 -7.47 18.20
C ARG A 375 2.70 -8.39 19.30
N ALA A 376 2.72 -7.92 20.55
CA ALA A 376 3.15 -8.74 21.68
C ALA A 376 2.23 -9.95 21.87
N LEU A 377 0.91 -9.75 21.85
CA LEU A 377 -0.09 -10.82 21.98
C LEU A 377 0.04 -11.87 20.86
N ILE A 378 0.26 -11.44 19.62
CA ILE A 378 0.49 -12.31 18.47
C ILE A 378 1.74 -13.18 18.69
N ARG A 379 2.87 -12.56 19.05
CA ARG A 379 4.16 -13.25 19.22
C ARG A 379 4.14 -14.25 20.38
N GLU A 380 3.41 -13.93 21.43
CA GLU A 380 3.19 -14.82 22.57
C GLU A 380 2.23 -15.99 22.24
N GLY A 381 1.46 -15.89 21.16
CA GLY A 381 0.42 -16.86 20.79
C GLY A 381 -0.84 -16.77 21.65
N THR A 382 -1.10 -15.60 22.24
CA THR A 382 -2.26 -15.33 23.10
C THR A 382 -3.54 -15.15 22.28
N VAL A 383 -3.41 -14.70 21.03
CA VAL A 383 -4.51 -14.47 20.08
C VAL A 383 -4.46 -15.48 18.95
N ALA A 384 -5.62 -15.89 18.43
CA ALA A 384 -5.70 -16.83 17.32
C ALA A 384 -5.87 -16.14 15.96
N ALA A 385 -6.61 -15.03 15.96
CA ALA A 385 -6.85 -14.21 14.79
C ALA A 385 -6.84 -12.74 15.19
N VAL A 386 -6.41 -11.89 14.26
CA VAL A 386 -6.34 -10.43 14.41
C VAL A 386 -6.74 -9.79 13.10
N HIS A 387 -7.50 -8.70 13.19
CA HIS A 387 -7.80 -7.85 12.06
C HIS A 387 -7.86 -6.38 12.52
N ASP A 388 -7.41 -5.46 11.68
CA ASP A 388 -7.57 -4.03 11.90
C ASP A 388 -9.05 -3.59 11.79
N VAL A 389 -9.37 -2.38 12.24
CA VAL A 389 -10.68 -1.76 11.99
C VAL A 389 -10.49 -0.51 11.15
N SER A 390 -10.93 -0.59 9.90
CA SER A 390 -10.70 0.40 8.84
C SER A 390 -12.03 0.79 8.17
N ASP A 391 -12.11 0.67 6.85
CA ASP A 391 -13.24 1.04 6.01
C ASP A 391 -14.53 0.31 6.43
N GLY A 392 -15.59 1.06 6.68
CA GLY A 392 -16.88 0.52 7.12
C GLY A 392 -16.95 0.08 8.59
N GLY A 393 -15.84 0.14 9.34
CA GLY A 393 -15.83 0.04 10.80
C GLY A 393 -15.89 -1.37 11.39
N LEU A 394 -16.17 -1.44 12.70
CA LEU A 394 -16.00 -2.63 13.52
C LEU A 394 -16.76 -3.85 12.99
N LEU A 395 -17.99 -3.66 12.53
CA LEU A 395 -18.83 -4.77 12.09
C LEU A 395 -18.37 -5.35 10.75
N VAL A 396 -17.77 -4.52 9.88
CA VAL A 396 -17.16 -4.98 8.63
C VAL A 396 -15.94 -5.84 8.94
N ALA A 397 -15.04 -5.40 9.83
CA ALA A 397 -13.90 -6.19 10.26
C ALA A 397 -14.33 -7.56 10.84
N ILE A 398 -15.35 -7.59 11.72
CA ILE A 398 -15.88 -8.86 12.26
C ILE A 398 -16.46 -9.75 11.14
N ALA A 399 -17.16 -9.15 10.16
CA ALA A 399 -17.72 -9.89 9.04
C ALA A 399 -16.63 -10.51 8.16
N GLU A 400 -15.56 -9.77 7.85
CA GLU A 400 -14.43 -10.26 7.08
C GLU A 400 -13.71 -11.40 7.80
N MET A 401 -13.47 -11.26 9.11
CA MET A 401 -12.93 -12.34 9.94
C MET A 401 -13.81 -13.60 9.89
N ALA A 402 -15.12 -13.43 10.05
CA ALA A 402 -16.11 -14.51 10.03
C ALA A 402 -16.17 -15.23 8.68
N LEU A 403 -16.13 -14.48 7.57
CA LEU A 403 -16.09 -15.01 6.21
C LEU A 403 -14.78 -15.78 5.95
N ALA A 404 -13.64 -15.21 6.32
CA ALA A 404 -12.33 -15.83 6.15
C ALA A 404 -12.19 -17.12 6.98
N GLY A 405 -12.76 -17.14 8.19
CA GLY A 405 -12.78 -18.31 9.07
C GLY A 405 -13.89 -19.32 8.77
N GLY A 406 -14.93 -18.94 8.02
CA GLY A 406 -16.13 -19.74 7.83
C GLY A 406 -16.88 -20.02 9.14
N ARG A 407 -16.89 -19.07 10.08
CA ARG A 407 -17.45 -19.23 11.43
C ARG A 407 -18.34 -18.06 11.81
N GLY A 408 -19.55 -18.36 12.27
CA GLY A 408 -20.51 -17.35 12.73
C GLY A 408 -20.07 -16.64 14.01
N VAL A 409 -20.78 -15.56 14.33
CA VAL A 409 -20.51 -14.73 15.49
C VAL A 409 -21.83 -14.27 16.10
N VAL A 410 -21.99 -14.52 17.40
CA VAL A 410 -23.04 -13.92 18.22
C VAL A 410 -22.51 -12.62 18.83
N LEU A 411 -23.01 -11.49 18.35
CA LEU A 411 -22.59 -10.16 18.76
C LEU A 411 -23.27 -9.76 20.06
N HIS A 412 -22.47 -9.21 20.98
CA HIS A 412 -22.98 -8.62 22.20
C HIS A 412 -23.58 -7.23 21.90
N PRO A 413 -24.75 -6.90 22.47
CA PRO A 413 -25.35 -5.58 22.27
C PRO A 413 -24.46 -4.49 22.88
N TYR A 414 -24.42 -3.33 22.24
CA TYR A 414 -23.79 -2.15 22.80
C TYR A 414 -24.78 -1.42 23.71
N GLU A 415 -24.42 -1.27 24.99
CA GLU A 415 -25.25 -0.61 26.01
C GLU A 415 -24.77 0.80 26.38
N GLY A 416 -23.82 1.36 25.61
CA GLY A 416 -23.29 2.70 25.86
C GLY A 416 -24.19 3.82 25.32
N ARG A 417 -23.68 5.06 25.36
CA ARG A 417 -24.46 6.28 25.04
C ARG A 417 -24.51 6.63 23.56
N LEU A 418 -23.58 6.09 22.77
CA LEU A 418 -23.50 6.38 21.33
C LEU A 418 -24.59 5.61 20.58
N PRO A 419 -25.08 6.15 19.45
CA PRO A 419 -25.97 5.41 18.57
C PRO A 419 -25.34 4.08 18.13
N ALA A 420 -26.13 3.00 18.08
CA ALA A 420 -25.60 1.67 17.77
C ALA A 420 -24.90 1.58 16.41
N HIS A 421 -25.47 2.22 15.37
CA HIS A 421 -24.87 2.26 14.04
C HIS A 421 -23.52 2.99 14.02
N ALA A 422 -23.32 3.97 14.89
CA ALA A 422 -22.04 4.65 15.03
C ALA A 422 -20.96 3.72 15.61
N ILE A 423 -21.31 2.87 16.56
CA ILE A 423 -20.37 1.88 17.12
C ILE A 423 -20.01 0.81 16.10
N TRP A 424 -21.01 0.29 15.38
CA TRP A 424 -20.80 -0.79 14.43
C TRP A 424 -20.10 -0.34 13.16
N PHE A 425 -20.39 0.86 12.67
CA PHE A 425 -19.90 1.34 11.37
C PHE A 425 -19.00 2.58 11.44
N GLY A 426 -18.74 3.11 12.63
CA GLY A 426 -17.78 4.19 12.82
C GLY A 426 -16.39 3.71 12.45
N GLU A 427 -15.65 4.56 11.74
CA GLU A 427 -14.30 4.28 11.24
C GLU A 427 -13.25 4.87 12.21
N ASP A 428 -13.46 4.70 13.51
CA ASP A 428 -12.49 5.15 14.53
C ASP A 428 -11.15 4.43 14.36
N GLN A 429 -10.07 5.20 14.50
CA GLN A 429 -8.70 4.77 14.25
C GLN A 429 -8.07 4.09 15.48
N GLY A 430 -6.98 3.36 15.27
CA GLY A 430 -6.22 2.68 16.34
C GLY A 430 -6.92 1.50 16.96
N ARG A 431 -7.73 0.78 16.17
CA ARG A 431 -8.54 -0.33 16.64
C ARG A 431 -8.18 -1.64 15.96
N TYR A 432 -8.33 -2.72 16.73
CA TYR A 432 -8.10 -4.10 16.30
C TYR A 432 -9.17 -5.01 16.88
N VAL A 433 -9.61 -5.99 16.12
CA VAL A 433 -10.43 -7.10 16.58
C VAL A 433 -9.53 -8.32 16.78
N LEU A 434 -9.64 -8.96 17.94
CA LEU A 434 -8.85 -10.10 18.35
C LEU A 434 -9.75 -11.29 18.66
N GLU A 435 -9.40 -12.47 18.16
CA GLU A 435 -9.93 -13.75 18.66
C GLU A 435 -9.07 -14.23 19.83
N VAL A 436 -9.71 -14.43 20.98
CA VAL A 436 -9.06 -14.83 22.23
C VAL A 436 -9.79 -16.01 22.86
N ALA A 437 -9.04 -16.98 23.36
CA ALA A 437 -9.60 -18.07 24.14
C ALA A 437 -10.28 -17.53 25.42
N PRO A 438 -11.41 -18.11 25.88
CA PRO A 438 -12.17 -17.55 27.01
C PRO A 438 -11.38 -17.41 28.31
N ASP A 439 -10.43 -18.31 28.56
CA ASP A 439 -9.54 -18.31 29.73
C ASP A 439 -8.42 -17.25 29.67
N MET A 440 -8.13 -16.73 28.47
CA MET A 440 -7.12 -15.69 28.25
C MET A 440 -7.71 -14.28 28.17
N ALA A 441 -9.04 -14.14 28.03
CA ALA A 441 -9.70 -12.86 27.79
C ALA A 441 -9.44 -11.82 28.91
N ASP A 442 -9.55 -12.22 30.17
CA ASP A 442 -9.30 -11.33 31.31
C ASP A 442 -7.86 -10.82 31.35
N GLN A 443 -6.89 -11.66 30.97
CA GLN A 443 -5.49 -11.27 30.90
C GLN A 443 -5.26 -10.20 29.81
N VAL A 444 -5.89 -10.36 28.64
CA VAL A 444 -5.79 -9.38 27.54
C VAL A 444 -6.41 -8.04 27.96
N LEU A 445 -7.60 -8.07 28.56
CA LEU A 445 -8.28 -6.87 29.06
C LEU A 445 -7.47 -6.15 30.14
N GLU A 446 -6.84 -6.89 31.06
CA GLU A 446 -6.00 -6.30 32.11
C GLU A 446 -4.75 -5.64 31.53
N ARG A 447 -4.10 -6.24 30.52
CA ARG A 447 -2.96 -5.62 29.83
C ARG A 447 -3.36 -4.35 29.09
N ALA A 448 -4.51 -4.34 28.41
CA ALA A 448 -5.04 -3.14 27.79
C ALA A 448 -5.30 -2.04 28.84
N ARG A 449 -5.90 -2.39 29.98
CA ARG A 449 -6.17 -1.47 31.09
C ARG A 449 -4.89 -0.85 31.65
N GLN A 450 -3.81 -1.62 31.79
CA GLN A 450 -2.50 -1.12 32.26
C GLN A 450 -1.89 -0.08 31.32
N LEU A 451 -2.21 -0.13 30.03
CA LEU A 451 -1.79 0.85 29.02
C LEU A 451 -2.78 2.02 28.87
N ALA A 452 -3.85 2.03 29.67
CA ALA A 452 -5.00 2.93 29.53
C ALA A 452 -5.65 2.87 28.14
N LEU A 453 -5.65 1.68 27.53
CA LEU A 453 -6.35 1.40 26.28
C LEU A 453 -7.76 0.87 26.58
N PRO A 454 -8.81 1.45 25.99
CA PRO A 454 -10.14 0.84 26.03
C PRO A 454 -10.10 -0.51 25.34
N ALA A 455 -10.74 -1.51 25.96
CA ALA A 455 -10.96 -2.80 25.36
C ALA A 455 -12.24 -3.42 25.90
N ARG A 456 -12.96 -4.18 25.07
CA ARG A 456 -14.16 -4.91 25.49
C ARG A 456 -14.40 -6.14 24.65
N ILE A 457 -15.15 -7.10 25.20
CA ILE A 457 -15.66 -8.26 24.47
C ILE A 457 -16.86 -7.82 23.63
N VAL A 458 -16.82 -8.08 22.33
CA VAL A 458 -17.84 -7.66 21.35
C VAL A 458 -18.71 -8.80 20.86
N GLY A 459 -18.30 -10.05 21.09
CA GLY A 459 -19.08 -11.21 20.71
C GLY A 459 -18.39 -12.53 21.04
N ARG A 460 -19.06 -13.62 20.66
CA ARG A 460 -18.58 -15.00 20.76
C ARG A 460 -18.66 -15.66 19.39
N ILE A 461 -17.65 -16.46 19.05
CA ILE A 461 -17.61 -17.20 17.79
C ILE A 461 -18.49 -18.44 17.93
N GLU A 462 -19.62 -18.47 17.23
CA GLU A 462 -20.61 -19.52 17.33
C GLU A 462 -21.51 -19.56 16.08
N GLY A 463 -21.93 -20.76 15.68
CA GLY A 463 -22.85 -20.94 14.55
C GLY A 463 -22.26 -20.64 13.17
N GLU A 464 -23.15 -20.36 12.22
CA GLU A 464 -22.84 -20.13 10.79
C GLU A 464 -23.46 -18.82 10.27
N ALA A 465 -23.80 -17.91 11.19
CA ALA A 465 -24.42 -16.62 10.90
C ALA A 465 -23.80 -15.52 11.77
N LEU A 466 -23.95 -14.27 11.34
CA LEU A 466 -23.82 -13.12 12.21
C LEU A 466 -25.16 -12.90 12.92
N GLU A 467 -25.14 -12.88 14.24
CA GLU A 467 -26.34 -12.71 15.07
C GLU A 467 -26.22 -11.47 15.94
N LEU A 468 -27.23 -10.61 15.89
CA LEU A 468 -27.35 -9.45 16.76
C LEU A 468 -28.73 -9.46 17.42
N LYS A 469 -28.76 -9.30 18.74
CA LYS A 469 -30.02 -9.35 19.52
C LYS A 469 -31.05 -8.35 18.96
N GLY A 470 -32.20 -8.87 18.56
CA GLY A 470 -33.31 -8.06 18.04
C GLY A 470 -33.36 -7.98 16.52
N GLU A 471 -32.40 -8.58 15.81
CA GLU A 471 -32.39 -8.68 14.34
C GLU A 471 -32.49 -10.15 13.90
N ALA A 472 -32.90 -10.34 12.64
CA ALA A 472 -32.84 -11.67 12.02
C ALA A 472 -31.36 -12.06 11.82
N PRO A 473 -30.95 -13.30 12.14
CA PRO A 473 -29.61 -13.79 11.83
C PRO A 473 -29.27 -13.60 10.35
N LEU A 474 -28.03 -13.20 10.06
CA LEU A 474 -27.49 -13.07 8.70
C LEU A 474 -26.57 -14.26 8.41
N PRO A 475 -27.01 -15.27 7.63
CA PRO A 475 -26.18 -16.42 7.32
C PRO A 475 -24.91 -16.03 6.57
N LEU A 476 -23.77 -16.64 6.91
CA LEU A 476 -22.50 -16.35 6.26
C LEU A 476 -22.53 -16.69 4.77
N ALA A 477 -23.28 -17.72 4.36
CA ALA A 477 -23.45 -18.05 2.94
C ALA A 477 -24.13 -16.91 2.16
N THR A 478 -25.11 -16.23 2.75
CA THR A 478 -25.78 -15.08 2.14
C THR A 478 -24.86 -13.87 2.08
N LEU A 479 -24.09 -13.63 3.15
CA LEU A 479 -23.13 -12.53 3.20
C LEU A 479 -21.96 -12.75 2.21
N ALA A 480 -21.43 -13.97 2.12
CA ALA A 480 -20.38 -14.34 1.16
C ALA A 480 -20.83 -14.10 -0.28
N ALA A 481 -22.06 -14.51 -0.62
CA ALA A 481 -22.62 -14.29 -1.94
C ALA A 481 -22.74 -12.79 -2.27
N ALA A 482 -23.14 -11.95 -1.30
CA ALA A 482 -23.18 -10.49 -1.50
C ALA A 482 -21.76 -9.92 -1.67
N HIS A 483 -20.83 -10.30 -0.80
CA HIS A 483 -19.45 -9.83 -0.76
C HIS A 483 -18.67 -10.16 -2.04
N GLU A 484 -18.88 -11.35 -2.63
CA GLU A 484 -18.13 -11.82 -3.79
C GLU A 484 -18.77 -11.45 -5.15
N ALA A 485 -20.05 -11.08 -5.19
CA ALA A 485 -20.76 -10.91 -6.46
C ALA A 485 -20.42 -9.62 -7.22
N TRP A 486 -20.15 -8.52 -6.51
CA TRP A 486 -20.11 -7.18 -7.13
C TRP A 486 -19.05 -7.07 -8.23
N LEU A 487 -17.79 -7.40 -7.91
CA LEU A 487 -16.66 -7.16 -8.81
C LEU A 487 -16.69 -8.06 -10.07
N PRO A 488 -16.93 -9.39 -9.97
CA PRO A 488 -17.17 -10.22 -11.16
C PRO A 488 -18.35 -9.73 -12.01
N GLY A 489 -19.45 -9.31 -11.37
CA GLY A 489 -20.62 -8.78 -12.06
C GLY A 489 -20.32 -7.48 -12.82
N TYR A 490 -19.58 -6.56 -12.20
CA TYR A 490 -19.14 -5.31 -12.81
C TYR A 490 -18.22 -5.56 -14.01
N MET A 491 -17.21 -6.42 -13.85
CA MET A 491 -16.26 -6.74 -14.92
C MET A 491 -16.93 -7.50 -16.07
N GLY A 492 -17.87 -8.41 -15.77
CA GLY A 492 -18.62 -9.19 -16.76
C GLY A 492 -19.72 -8.40 -17.50
N ALA A 493 -20.18 -7.27 -16.97
CA ALA A 493 -21.21 -6.42 -17.60
C ALA A 493 -20.72 -5.72 -18.89
N THR A 494 -19.43 -5.81 -19.23
CA THR A 494 -18.84 -5.21 -20.44
C THR A 494 -19.10 -5.98 -21.74
N GLY A 495 -19.90 -7.05 -21.73
CA GLY A 495 -20.35 -7.77 -22.93
C GLY A 495 -21.59 -7.21 -23.63
N ALA A 496 -22.16 -6.11 -23.14
CA ALA A 496 -23.35 -5.46 -23.73
C ALA A 496 -23.15 -3.94 -23.86
N VAL A 497 -22.38 -3.54 -24.86
CA VAL A 497 -22.42 -2.18 -25.44
C VAL A 497 -22.58 -2.30 -26.94
#